data_AF-A0ABD5R311-F1
#
_entry.id   AF-A0ABD5R311-F1
#
_cell.length_a   1.000
_cell.length_b   1.000
_cell.length_c   1.000
_cell.angle_alpha   90.00
_cell.angle_beta   90.00
_cell.angle_gamma   90.00
#
_symmetry.space_group_name_H-M   'P 1'
#
loop_
_entity.id
_entity.type
_entity.pdbx_description
1 polymer ?
#
loop_
_entity_poly.entity_id
_entity_poly.type
_entity_poly.pdbx_seq_one_letter_code
_entity_poly.pdbx_strand_id
1 'polypeptide(L)'
;MSLIEIISGVEAREATLTVFDPDPSVAESLAEHFADRNLRVVAEDPTEGPTGYAVLARDGEFVTATAIDDLLPDRADDGDDTAGAVADAEGAAGEGEAAAPRRVGQPILDHLDETLFTSYSRADMVAASREIEDRAWRVGDGELHAGFQTLDVLSGESNTYDRLGEKERLDVHAYAAAEGDAPNTEQYEVHIGRTAEIRETWFVAYDGGGFDGAKCVLLAEEREPGRFYGFWSYDPDTVDRVIDYLTDRYWESEHPGEGDATV
;
A
#
# COMPACT_ATOMS: atom_id res chain seq x y z
N MET A 1 1.40 -10.07 -18.54
CA MET A 1 1.41 -9.48 -17.19
C MET A 1 2.74 -8.80 -17.01
N SER A 2 2.72 -7.52 -16.67
CA SER A 2 3.86 -6.67 -16.32
C SER A 2 3.55 -5.87 -15.06
N LEU A 3 4.56 -5.31 -14.40
CA LEU A 3 4.39 -4.38 -13.28
C LEU A 3 3.51 -3.18 -13.66
N ILE A 4 3.67 -2.66 -14.87
CA ILE A 4 2.81 -1.57 -15.39
C ILE A 4 1.36 -2.06 -15.54
N GLU A 5 1.13 -3.28 -16.02
CA GLU A 5 -0.21 -3.86 -16.08
C GLU A 5 -0.81 -4.07 -14.67
N ILE A 6 0.00 -4.32 -13.64
CA ILE A 6 -0.46 -4.37 -12.24
C ILE A 6 -0.87 -2.97 -11.76
N ILE A 7 -0.08 -1.93 -12.05
CA ILE A 7 -0.43 -0.53 -11.73
C ILE A 7 -1.77 -0.17 -12.38
N SER A 8 -1.91 -0.38 -13.69
CA SER A 8 -3.17 -0.10 -14.38
C SER A 8 -4.34 -0.96 -13.86
N GLY A 9 -4.07 -2.18 -13.43
CA GLY A 9 -5.07 -3.07 -12.82
C GLY A 9 -5.57 -2.55 -11.47
N VAL A 10 -4.70 -1.96 -10.64
CA VAL A 10 -5.10 -1.31 -9.39
C VAL A 10 -5.83 0.00 -9.68
N GLU A 11 -5.31 0.84 -10.58
CA GLU A 11 -5.98 2.08 -11.04
C GLU A 11 -7.42 1.81 -11.55
N ALA A 12 -7.67 0.65 -12.16
CA ALA A 12 -8.99 0.28 -12.67
C ALA A 12 -9.96 -0.26 -11.58
N ARG A 13 -9.47 -0.69 -10.41
CA ARG A 13 -10.27 -1.25 -9.30
C ARG A 13 -10.72 -0.18 -8.30
N GLU A 14 -11.04 1.00 -8.82
CA GLU A 14 -11.54 2.14 -8.05
C GLU A 14 -12.85 1.76 -7.33
N ALA A 15 -12.88 1.94 -6.02
CA ALA A 15 -14.10 1.74 -5.23
C ALA A 15 -15.03 2.96 -5.39
N THR A 16 -16.33 2.76 -5.22
CA THR A 16 -17.33 3.84 -5.27
C THR A 16 -17.96 4.04 -3.89
N LEU A 17 -17.88 5.25 -3.36
CA LEU A 17 -18.59 5.68 -2.15
C LEU A 17 -19.81 6.49 -2.54
N THR A 18 -20.99 5.88 -2.44
CA THR A 18 -22.27 6.57 -2.68
C THR A 18 -22.76 7.20 -1.38
N VAL A 19 -22.92 8.53 -1.40
CA VAL A 19 -23.30 9.34 -0.24
C VAL A 19 -24.79 9.68 -0.34
N PHE A 20 -25.56 9.28 0.67
CA PHE A 20 -26.99 9.54 0.78
C PHE A 20 -27.23 10.65 1.81
N ASP A 21 -27.02 11.89 1.35
CA ASP A 21 -27.23 13.09 2.18
C ASP A 21 -27.92 14.19 1.37
N PRO A 22 -28.91 14.91 1.94
CA PRO A 22 -29.55 16.03 1.27
C PRO A 22 -28.62 17.24 1.07
N ASP A 23 -27.52 17.33 1.81
CA ASP A 23 -26.50 18.38 1.68
C ASP A 23 -25.41 17.94 0.69
N PRO A 24 -25.35 18.53 -0.53
CA PRO A 24 -24.38 18.14 -1.54
C PRO A 24 -22.93 18.44 -1.14
N SER A 25 -22.70 19.35 -0.19
CA SER A 25 -21.34 19.68 0.27
C SER A 25 -20.66 18.52 1.01
N VAL A 26 -21.44 17.59 1.56
CA VAL A 26 -20.92 16.42 2.27
C VAL A 26 -20.15 15.49 1.33
N ALA A 27 -20.67 15.26 0.13
CA ALA A 27 -19.98 14.45 -0.87
C ALA A 27 -18.69 15.14 -1.36
N GLU A 28 -18.69 16.47 -1.47
CA GLU A 28 -17.49 17.25 -1.82
C GLU A 28 -16.42 17.13 -0.72
N SER A 29 -16.79 17.30 0.55
CA SER A 29 -15.85 17.13 1.68
C SER A 29 -15.30 15.70 1.79
N LEU A 30 -16.11 14.68 1.53
CA LEU A 30 -15.65 13.29 1.49
C LEU A 30 -14.70 13.03 0.32
N ALA A 31 -14.98 13.61 -0.86
CA ALA A 31 -14.10 13.50 -2.02
C ALA A 31 -12.74 14.14 -1.76
N GLU A 32 -12.72 15.29 -1.08
CA GLU A 32 -11.47 15.94 -0.66
C GLU A 32 -10.72 15.13 0.40
N HIS A 33 -11.43 14.58 1.38
CA HIS A 33 -10.83 13.78 2.45
C HIS A 33 -10.17 12.49 1.94
N PHE A 34 -10.78 11.84 0.94
CA PHE A 34 -10.29 10.58 0.38
C PHE A 34 -9.56 10.74 -0.96
N ALA A 35 -9.10 11.94 -1.32
CA ALA A 35 -8.51 12.23 -2.62
C ALA A 35 -7.25 11.39 -2.96
N ASP A 36 -6.52 10.94 -1.94
CA ASP A 36 -5.33 10.09 -2.10
C ASP A 36 -5.67 8.58 -2.13
N ARG A 37 -6.95 8.21 -2.02
CA ARG A 37 -7.40 6.82 -2.06
C ARG A 37 -7.93 6.47 -3.43
N ASN A 38 -7.92 5.18 -3.76
CA ASN A 38 -8.53 4.68 -5.00
C ASN A 38 -10.06 4.65 -4.90
N LEU A 39 -10.68 5.82 -4.65
CA LEU A 39 -12.08 5.95 -4.30
C LEU A 39 -12.74 7.10 -5.06
N ARG A 40 -13.85 6.79 -5.72
CA ARG A 40 -14.75 7.76 -6.29
C ARG A 40 -15.93 8.03 -5.38
N VAL A 41 -16.18 9.30 -5.05
CA VAL A 41 -17.36 9.71 -4.28
C VAL A 41 -18.49 10.16 -5.21
N VAL A 42 -19.71 9.67 -4.98
CA VAL A 42 -20.91 10.01 -5.74
C VAL A 42 -22.02 10.42 -4.78
N ALA A 43 -22.63 11.59 -5.00
CA ALA A 43 -23.82 11.99 -4.26
C ALA A 43 -25.08 11.36 -4.90
N GLU A 44 -25.93 10.77 -4.08
CA GLU A 44 -27.26 10.31 -4.47
C GLU A 44 -28.32 11.04 -3.64
N ASP A 45 -29.32 11.62 -4.31
CA ASP A 45 -30.43 12.30 -3.65
C ASP A 45 -31.39 11.23 -3.09
N PRO A 46 -31.52 11.10 -1.76
CA PRO A 46 -32.37 10.09 -1.16
C PRO A 46 -33.85 10.48 -1.38
N THR A 47 -34.40 10.05 -2.51
CA THR A 47 -35.83 10.27 -2.84
C THR A 47 -36.77 9.57 -1.86
N GLU A 48 -36.37 8.42 -1.30
CA GLU A 48 -37.00 7.70 -0.20
C GLU A 48 -35.93 6.96 0.63
N GLY A 49 -35.90 7.12 1.96
CA GLY A 49 -35.00 6.36 2.83
C GLY A 49 -34.37 7.19 3.96
N PRO A 50 -33.49 6.56 4.79
CA PRO A 50 -32.66 7.29 5.75
C PRO A 50 -31.69 8.24 5.03
N THR A 51 -31.13 9.19 5.76
CA THR A 51 -30.08 10.13 5.29
C THR A 51 -28.89 10.09 6.24
N GLY A 52 -27.75 10.64 5.84
CA GLY A 52 -26.56 10.75 6.70
C GLY A 52 -25.69 9.50 6.72
N TYR A 53 -25.74 8.68 5.66
CA TYR A 53 -24.91 7.50 5.52
C TYR A 53 -24.26 7.41 4.14
N ALA A 54 -23.18 6.65 4.05
CA ALA A 54 -22.50 6.36 2.81
C ALA A 54 -22.33 4.85 2.62
N VAL A 55 -22.42 4.38 1.38
CA VAL A 55 -22.29 2.99 0.98
C VAL A 55 -21.04 2.83 0.12
N LEU A 56 -20.12 1.98 0.56
CA LEU A 56 -18.96 1.59 -0.22
C LEU A 56 -19.31 0.39 -1.08
N ALA A 57 -19.06 0.51 -2.38
CA ALA A 57 -19.19 -0.56 -3.36
C ALA A 57 -17.88 -0.77 -4.11
N ARG A 58 -17.58 -2.02 -4.48
CA ARG A 58 -16.43 -2.39 -5.31
C ARG A 58 -16.92 -3.30 -6.43
N ASP A 59 -16.54 -3.00 -7.66
CA ASP A 59 -17.02 -3.71 -8.86
C ASP A 59 -18.57 -3.82 -8.95
N GLY A 60 -19.27 -2.84 -8.38
CA GLY A 60 -20.74 -2.81 -8.32
C GLY A 60 -21.37 -3.68 -7.22
N GLU A 61 -20.56 -4.35 -6.40
CA GLU A 61 -21.02 -5.14 -5.25
C GLU A 61 -20.93 -4.33 -3.95
N PHE A 62 -21.90 -4.54 -3.05
CA PHE A 62 -21.91 -3.91 -1.73
C PHE A 62 -20.76 -4.45 -0.87
N VAL A 63 -19.96 -3.54 -0.31
CA VAL A 63 -18.89 -3.88 0.64
C VAL A 63 -19.35 -3.57 2.06
N THR A 64 -19.69 -2.30 2.32
CA THR A 64 -20.10 -1.84 3.66
C THR A 64 -20.94 -0.56 3.59
N ALA A 65 -21.59 -0.22 4.71
CA ALA A 65 -22.26 1.06 4.91
C ALA A 65 -21.84 1.67 6.26
N THR A 66 -21.68 2.99 6.31
CA THR A 66 -21.25 3.72 7.50
C THR A 66 -21.98 5.05 7.62
N ALA A 67 -22.09 5.56 8.85
CA ALA A 67 -22.58 6.91 9.09
C ALA A 67 -21.55 7.94 8.58
N ILE A 68 -22.02 9.09 8.09
CA ILE A 68 -21.15 10.16 7.61
C ILE A 68 -20.37 10.80 8.77
N ASP A 69 -20.97 10.87 9.97
CA ASP A 69 -20.31 11.41 11.17
C ASP A 69 -19.09 10.57 11.57
N ASP A 70 -19.10 9.27 11.26
CA ASP A 70 -17.94 8.40 11.47
C ASP A 70 -16.82 8.69 10.46
N LEU A 71 -17.12 9.32 9.31
CA LEU A 71 -16.16 9.65 8.25
C LEU A 71 -15.64 11.09 8.34
N LEU A 72 -16.48 12.03 8.79
CA LEU A 72 -16.18 13.45 8.93
C LEU A 72 -16.54 13.91 10.35
N PRO A 73 -15.66 13.66 11.33
CA PRO A 73 -15.93 13.90 12.75
C PRO A 73 -15.93 15.41 13.04
N ASP A 74 -15.21 16.20 12.24
CA ASP A 74 -15.15 17.66 12.33
C ASP A 74 -16.50 18.33 11.98
N ARG A 75 -17.47 17.60 11.39
CA ARG A 75 -18.85 18.09 11.16
C ARG A 75 -19.69 18.07 12.44
N ALA A 76 -19.35 17.23 13.42
CA ALA A 76 -20.14 17.06 14.63
C ALA A 76 -20.03 18.24 15.62
N ASP A 77 -19.07 19.17 15.42
CA ASP A 77 -18.82 20.31 16.33
C ASP A 77 -19.57 21.60 15.96
N ASP A 78 -20.34 21.64 14.86
CA ASP A 78 -21.06 22.84 14.41
C ASP A 78 -22.55 22.91 14.82
N GLY A 79 -23.03 22.01 15.68
CA GLY A 79 -24.37 22.19 16.25
C GLY A 79 -24.93 21.08 17.14
N ASP A 80 -24.57 21.08 18.42
CA ASP A 80 -25.54 20.91 19.51
C ASP A 80 -24.98 21.42 20.84
N ASP A 81 -25.47 22.58 21.29
CA ASP A 81 -25.36 23.07 22.67
C ASP A 81 -26.28 22.23 23.58
N THR A 82 -26.07 20.91 23.70
CA THR A 82 -26.55 20.16 24.86
C THR A 82 -25.40 19.97 25.85
N ALA A 83 -25.29 20.99 26.71
CA ALA A 83 -24.45 20.99 27.87
C ALA A 83 -24.54 19.69 28.68
N GLY A 84 -23.39 19.02 28.76
CA GLY A 84 -22.86 18.25 29.89
C GLY A 84 -23.82 17.62 30.89
N ALA A 85 -23.79 16.30 30.94
CA ALA A 85 -23.96 15.56 32.19
C ALA A 85 -22.96 14.40 32.26
N VAL A 86 -21.71 14.73 32.62
CA VAL A 86 -20.85 13.81 33.34
C VAL A 86 -21.29 13.79 34.79
N ALA A 87 -21.82 12.67 35.26
CA ALA A 87 -21.88 12.32 36.68
C ALA A 87 -21.93 10.79 36.83
N ASP A 88 -20.75 10.25 37.15
CA ASP A 88 -20.48 9.15 38.07
C ASP A 88 -21.32 7.86 38.00
N ALA A 89 -20.66 6.79 37.55
CA ALA A 89 -20.90 5.46 38.09
C ALA A 89 -19.59 4.64 38.08
N GLU A 90 -18.88 4.68 39.20
CA GLU A 90 -17.88 3.67 39.54
C GLU A 90 -18.53 2.29 39.66
N GLY A 91 -17.91 1.27 39.06
CA GLY A 91 -17.95 -0.10 39.55
C GLY A 91 -18.69 -1.13 38.69
N ALA A 92 -17.94 -1.85 37.84
CA ALA A 92 -17.87 -3.31 37.87
C ALA A 92 -16.80 -3.78 36.87
N ALA A 93 -15.83 -4.54 37.37
CA ALA A 93 -14.83 -5.22 36.56
C ALA A 93 -15.49 -6.23 35.61
N GLY A 94 -15.23 -6.08 34.31
CA GLY A 94 -15.50 -7.07 33.29
C GLY A 94 -14.33 -7.04 32.32
N GLU A 95 -13.55 -8.12 32.29
CA GLU A 95 -12.49 -8.37 31.32
C GLU A 95 -13.11 -8.39 29.92
N GLY A 96 -12.87 -7.32 29.15
CA GLY A 96 -13.22 -7.22 27.74
C GLY A 96 -12.04 -6.54 27.06
N GLU A 97 -11.53 -7.18 26.01
CA GLU A 97 -10.43 -6.71 25.19
C GLU A 97 -10.58 -5.21 24.92
N ALA A 98 -9.51 -4.46 25.23
CA ALA A 98 -9.44 -3.05 24.92
C ALA A 98 -9.50 -2.89 23.40
N ALA A 99 -10.71 -2.72 22.86
CA ALA A 99 -10.91 -2.25 21.50
C ALA A 99 -10.14 -0.93 21.39
N ALA A 100 -9.11 -0.91 20.54
CA ALA A 100 -8.39 0.30 20.21
C ALA A 100 -9.41 1.39 19.85
N PRO A 101 -9.17 2.67 20.20
CA PRO A 101 -10.09 3.74 19.86
C PRO A 101 -10.36 3.69 18.36
N ARG A 102 -11.62 3.43 17.97
CA ARG A 102 -12.04 3.37 16.57
C ARG A 102 -11.60 4.67 15.92
N ARG A 103 -10.66 4.58 14.99
CA ARG A 103 -10.28 5.74 14.18
C ARG A 103 -11.48 6.10 13.33
N VAL A 104 -11.73 7.39 13.22
CA VAL A 104 -12.73 7.95 12.31
C VAL A 104 -12.49 7.35 10.92
N GLY A 105 -13.55 6.78 10.35
CA GLY A 105 -13.59 6.20 9.02
C GLY A 105 -13.06 4.77 8.89
N GLN A 106 -12.71 4.09 10.00
CA GLN A 106 -12.26 2.68 9.95
C GLN A 106 -13.12 1.74 9.10
N PRO A 107 -14.48 1.77 9.14
CA PRO A 107 -15.27 0.83 8.35
C PRO A 107 -15.02 0.93 6.83
N ILE A 108 -14.64 2.10 6.33
CA ILE A 108 -14.27 2.29 4.92
C ILE A 108 -12.77 2.08 4.73
N LEU A 109 -11.94 2.60 5.64
CA LEU A 109 -10.48 2.50 5.56
C LEU A 109 -9.97 1.06 5.64
N ASP A 110 -10.64 0.19 6.39
CA ASP A 110 -10.36 -1.25 6.47
C ASP A 110 -10.65 -1.99 5.14
N HIS A 111 -11.23 -1.30 4.16
CA HIS A 111 -11.50 -1.80 2.81
C HIS A 111 -10.81 -0.97 1.72
N LEU A 112 -10.08 0.09 2.10
CA LEU A 112 -9.29 0.94 1.23
C LEU A 112 -7.81 0.78 1.57
N ASP A 113 -7.32 -0.42 1.36
CA ASP A 113 -5.93 -0.78 1.60
C ASP A 113 -4.98 -0.16 0.56
N GLU A 114 -5.51 0.35 -0.57
CA GLU A 114 -4.73 1.03 -1.60
C GLU A 114 -4.80 2.56 -1.52
N THR A 115 -3.64 3.20 -1.62
CA THR A 115 -3.46 4.65 -1.81
C THR A 115 -2.86 4.85 -3.19
N LEU A 116 -3.62 5.47 -4.11
CA LEU A 116 -3.06 5.89 -5.38
C LEU A 116 -2.37 7.23 -5.20
N PHE A 117 -1.24 7.40 -5.87
CA PHE A 117 -0.63 8.71 -5.97
C PHE A 117 -0.33 9.05 -7.40
N THR A 118 -0.57 10.33 -7.70
CA THR A 118 -0.24 10.90 -8.99
C THR A 118 0.87 11.92 -8.77
N SER A 119 2.02 11.72 -9.42
CA SER A 119 3.13 12.69 -9.43
C SER A 119 3.97 12.81 -8.15
N TYR A 120 4.29 11.69 -7.49
CA TYR A 120 5.29 11.68 -6.41
C TYR A 120 6.66 12.13 -6.90
N SER A 121 7.37 12.89 -6.08
CA SER A 121 8.79 13.20 -6.35
C SER A 121 9.68 12.03 -5.95
N ARG A 122 10.93 12.04 -6.41
CA ARG A 122 11.93 11.07 -5.96
C ARG A 122 12.12 11.06 -4.44
N ALA A 123 12.00 12.21 -3.78
CA ALA A 123 12.12 12.29 -2.33
C ALA A 123 10.96 11.59 -1.62
N ASP A 124 9.74 11.72 -2.17
CA ASP A 124 8.54 11.06 -1.64
C ASP A 124 8.65 9.54 -1.85
N MET A 125 9.14 9.09 -3.01
CA MET A 125 9.39 7.66 -3.28
C MET A 125 10.41 7.05 -2.31
N VAL A 126 11.50 7.77 -2.03
CA VAL A 126 12.49 7.32 -1.03
C VAL A 126 11.86 7.28 0.36
N ALA A 127 11.12 8.30 0.78
CA ALA A 127 10.47 8.32 2.08
C ALA A 127 9.49 7.13 2.23
N ALA A 128 8.66 6.88 1.23
CA ALA A 128 7.74 5.75 1.20
C ALA A 128 8.49 4.40 1.25
N SER A 129 9.54 4.24 0.46
CA SER A 129 10.38 3.02 0.47
C SER A 129 10.97 2.75 1.87
N ARG A 130 11.46 3.80 2.55
CA ARG A 130 12.03 3.71 3.90
C ARG A 130 11.03 3.24 4.95
N GLU A 131 9.76 3.62 4.83
CA GLU A 131 8.70 3.14 5.74
C GLU A 131 8.47 1.62 5.60
N ILE A 132 8.55 1.08 4.37
CA ILE A 132 8.46 -0.38 4.14
C ILE A 132 9.72 -1.09 4.64
N GLU A 133 10.90 -0.57 4.30
CA GLU A 133 12.20 -1.11 4.74
C GLU A 133 12.31 -1.15 6.27
N ASP A 134 11.91 -0.08 6.95
CA ASP A 134 11.92 -0.02 8.42
C ASP A 134 10.91 -0.99 9.03
N ARG A 135 9.74 -1.20 8.41
CA ARG A 135 8.80 -2.24 8.83
C ARG A 135 9.43 -3.63 8.71
N ALA A 136 10.02 -3.96 7.56
CA ALA A 136 10.70 -5.24 7.35
C ALA A 136 11.84 -5.44 8.36
N TRP A 137 12.64 -4.40 8.64
CA TRP A 137 13.71 -4.47 9.64
C TRP A 137 13.22 -4.68 11.07
N ARG A 138 12.09 -4.05 11.44
CA ARG A 138 11.47 -4.16 12.77
C ARG A 138 10.88 -5.54 13.01
N VAL A 139 10.22 -6.11 12.01
CA VAL A 139 9.71 -7.49 12.08
C VAL A 139 10.87 -8.47 12.02
N GLY A 140 11.80 -8.27 11.08
CA GLY A 140 13.01 -9.06 10.93
C GLY A 140 12.76 -10.51 10.52
N ASP A 141 11.64 -10.77 9.83
CA ASP A 141 11.19 -12.08 9.36
C ASP A 141 10.50 -11.91 7.99
N GLY A 142 10.61 -12.88 7.09
CA GLY A 142 9.97 -12.87 5.77
C GLY A 142 10.88 -12.47 4.62
N GLU A 143 10.31 -11.87 3.59
CA GLU A 143 10.94 -11.55 2.31
C GLU A 143 10.71 -10.08 1.93
N LEU A 144 11.79 -9.35 1.62
CA LEU A 144 11.76 -7.97 1.14
C LEU A 144 12.28 -7.91 -0.31
N HIS A 145 11.43 -7.46 -1.22
CA HIS A 145 11.73 -7.31 -2.65
C HIS A 145 11.84 -5.83 -3.01
N ALA A 146 13.00 -5.37 -3.48
CA ALA A 146 13.23 -3.96 -3.82
C ALA A 146 13.76 -3.78 -5.24
N GLY A 147 13.12 -2.88 -5.99
CA GLY A 147 13.47 -2.56 -7.37
C GLY A 147 14.25 -1.27 -7.50
N PHE A 148 15.40 -1.34 -8.17
CA PHE A 148 16.28 -0.22 -8.49
C PHE A 148 16.36 -0.05 -10.01
N GLN A 149 16.29 1.20 -10.48
CA GLN A 149 16.31 1.46 -11.91
C GLN A 149 17.61 0.97 -12.58
N THR A 150 18.75 1.01 -11.87
CA THR A 150 20.06 0.54 -12.38
C THR A 150 20.92 -0.05 -11.25
N LEU A 151 21.94 -0.84 -11.61
CA LEU A 151 22.92 -1.38 -10.65
C LEU A 151 23.73 -0.28 -9.96
N ASP A 152 24.00 0.85 -10.63
CA ASP A 152 24.67 2.00 -10.01
C ASP A 152 23.82 2.60 -8.87
N VAL A 153 22.49 2.64 -9.03
CA VAL A 153 21.58 3.11 -7.97
C VAL A 153 21.59 2.13 -6.79
N LEU A 154 21.49 0.83 -7.06
CA LEU A 154 21.60 -0.21 -6.04
C LEU A 154 22.93 -0.13 -5.27
N SER A 155 24.05 0.03 -5.97
CA SER A 155 25.38 0.16 -5.36
C SER A 155 25.46 1.35 -4.40
N GLY A 156 24.72 2.44 -4.67
CA GLY A 156 24.59 3.59 -3.77
C GLY A 156 23.83 3.27 -2.47
N GLU A 157 22.93 2.30 -2.50
CA GLU A 157 22.10 1.85 -1.37
C GLU A 157 22.60 0.57 -0.69
N SER A 158 23.72 0.00 -1.16
CA SER A 158 24.34 -1.23 -0.65
C SER A 158 24.40 -1.30 0.88
N ASN A 159 24.91 -0.26 1.55
CA ASN A 159 25.01 -0.22 3.01
C ASN A 159 23.65 -0.34 3.74
N THR A 160 22.57 0.15 3.13
CA THR A 160 21.21 -0.03 3.67
C THR A 160 20.83 -1.50 3.60
N TYR A 161 20.97 -2.08 2.42
CA TYR A 161 20.48 -3.43 2.13
C TYR A 161 21.34 -4.51 2.79
N ASP A 162 22.64 -4.26 2.97
CA ASP A 162 23.50 -5.12 3.79
C ASP A 162 22.99 -5.21 5.24
N ARG A 163 22.54 -4.08 5.83
CA ARG A 163 21.99 -4.07 7.21
C ARG A 163 20.63 -4.75 7.32
N LEU A 164 19.83 -4.73 6.25
CA LEU A 164 18.58 -5.47 6.18
C LEU A 164 18.88 -6.97 6.10
N GLY A 165 19.79 -7.37 5.20
CA GLY A 165 20.20 -8.76 4.99
C GLY A 165 21.03 -9.38 6.13
N GLU A 166 21.55 -8.59 7.07
CA GLU A 166 22.15 -9.10 8.31
C GLU A 166 21.13 -9.85 9.22
N LYS A 167 19.84 -9.72 8.96
CA LYS A 167 18.77 -10.39 9.72
C LYS A 167 18.63 -11.84 9.25
N GLU A 168 18.89 -12.80 10.14
CA GLU A 168 18.89 -14.24 9.83
C GLU A 168 17.57 -14.82 9.29
N ARG A 169 16.44 -14.12 9.48
CA ARG A 169 15.10 -14.58 9.06
C ARG A 169 14.45 -13.67 8.03
N LEU A 170 15.15 -12.63 7.57
CA LEU A 170 14.65 -11.72 6.55
C LEU A 170 15.49 -11.92 5.29
N ASP A 171 14.89 -12.53 4.27
CA ASP A 171 15.48 -12.66 2.96
C ASP A 171 15.27 -11.36 2.18
N VAL A 172 16.33 -10.86 1.55
CA VAL A 172 16.31 -9.57 0.85
C VAL A 172 16.69 -9.80 -0.62
N HIS A 173 15.82 -9.37 -1.52
CA HIS A 173 15.96 -9.52 -2.96
C HIS A 173 15.97 -8.14 -3.63
N ALA A 174 17.08 -7.79 -4.26
CA ALA A 174 17.24 -6.54 -5.00
C ALA A 174 17.19 -6.79 -6.50
N TYR A 175 16.29 -6.09 -7.20
CA TYR A 175 16.14 -6.17 -8.65
C TYR A 175 16.74 -4.93 -9.29
N ALA A 176 17.58 -5.08 -10.30
CA ALA A 176 18.16 -3.94 -10.99
C ALA A 176 18.39 -4.19 -12.48
N ALA A 177 18.23 -3.15 -13.31
CA ALA A 177 18.60 -3.26 -14.72
C ALA A 177 20.13 -3.39 -14.86
N ALA A 178 20.59 -4.13 -15.88
CA ALA A 178 22.00 -4.40 -16.18
C ALA A 178 22.80 -3.17 -16.67
N GLU A 179 22.73 -2.06 -15.95
CA GLU A 179 23.41 -0.80 -16.20
C GLU A 179 24.22 -0.42 -14.95
N GLY A 180 25.54 -0.45 -15.06
CA GLY A 180 26.46 -0.25 -13.93
C GLY A 180 27.08 -1.55 -13.40
N ASP A 181 27.80 -1.45 -12.29
CA ASP A 181 28.44 -2.59 -11.62
C ASP A 181 27.57 -3.07 -10.45
N ALA A 182 27.36 -4.38 -10.36
CA ALA A 182 26.65 -4.97 -9.22
C ALA A 182 27.48 -4.82 -7.93
N PRO A 183 26.83 -4.54 -6.79
CA PRO A 183 27.51 -4.51 -5.50
C PRO A 183 28.06 -5.90 -5.17
N ASN A 184 29.22 -5.94 -4.54
CA ASN A 184 29.79 -7.17 -4.00
C ASN A 184 29.24 -7.40 -2.59
N THR A 185 28.09 -8.07 -2.48
CA THR A 185 27.40 -8.39 -1.23
C THR A 185 27.20 -9.91 -1.09
N GLU A 186 27.15 -10.39 0.15
CA GLU A 186 26.75 -11.76 0.51
C GLU A 186 25.47 -11.74 1.38
N GLN A 187 24.89 -10.56 1.63
CA GLN A 187 23.80 -10.33 2.57
C GLN A 187 22.43 -10.29 1.90
N TYR A 188 22.36 -10.01 0.60
CA TYR A 188 21.12 -9.99 -0.16
C TYR A 188 21.35 -10.50 -1.58
N GLU A 189 20.29 -10.98 -2.20
CA GLU A 189 20.33 -11.52 -3.54
C GLU A 189 20.10 -10.41 -4.59
N VAL A 190 20.85 -10.45 -5.69
CA VAL A 190 20.74 -9.45 -6.77
C VAL A 190 20.21 -10.10 -8.05
N HIS A 191 19.00 -9.71 -8.42
CA HIS A 191 18.29 -10.13 -9.63
C HIS A 191 18.50 -9.12 -10.75
N ILE A 192 19.23 -9.51 -11.80
CA ILE A 192 19.55 -8.60 -12.91
C ILE A 192 18.47 -8.69 -14.00
N GLY A 193 17.63 -7.66 -14.05
CA GLY A 193 16.63 -7.47 -15.10
C GLY A 193 17.27 -7.04 -16.41
N ARG A 194 16.95 -7.75 -17.51
CA ARG A 194 17.39 -7.40 -18.87
C ARG A 194 16.31 -6.67 -19.68
N THR A 195 15.14 -6.46 -19.09
CA THR A 195 13.99 -5.81 -19.69
C THR A 195 13.87 -4.37 -19.21
N ALA A 196 13.29 -3.49 -20.04
CA ALA A 196 13.06 -2.09 -19.67
C ALA A 196 12.15 -1.93 -18.44
N GLU A 197 11.30 -2.93 -18.17
CA GLU A 197 10.39 -2.98 -17.04
C GLU A 197 11.04 -2.60 -15.70
N ILE A 198 12.11 -3.29 -15.27
CA ILE A 198 12.81 -2.98 -14.00
C ILE A 198 13.38 -1.55 -13.99
N ARG A 199 13.82 -1.05 -15.14
CA ARG A 199 14.38 0.31 -15.25
C ARG A 199 13.31 1.39 -15.16
N GLU A 200 12.11 1.09 -15.62
CA GLU A 200 10.98 2.03 -15.73
C GLU A 200 10.08 2.02 -14.49
N THR A 201 10.29 1.05 -13.58
CA THR A 201 9.52 0.90 -12.34
C THR A 201 10.37 1.09 -11.09
N TRP A 202 9.73 1.59 -10.03
CA TRP A 202 10.24 1.65 -8.68
C TRP A 202 9.31 0.85 -7.78
N PHE A 203 9.84 -0.10 -7.01
CA PHE A 203 9.02 -0.88 -6.09
C PHE A 203 9.76 -1.29 -4.83
N VAL A 204 9.01 -1.46 -3.75
CA VAL A 204 9.42 -2.16 -2.53
C VAL A 204 8.23 -2.96 -2.03
N ALA A 205 8.35 -4.28 -1.93
CA ALA A 205 7.30 -5.18 -1.47
C ALA A 205 7.82 -6.03 -0.30
N TYR A 206 7.02 -6.14 0.75
CA TYR A 206 7.32 -6.92 1.94
C TYR A 206 6.18 -7.89 2.23
N ASP A 207 6.50 -9.19 2.35
CA ASP A 207 5.55 -10.30 2.53
C ASP A 207 4.93 -10.39 3.94
N GLY A 208 5.41 -9.56 4.87
CA GLY A 208 4.91 -9.54 6.25
C GLY A 208 5.41 -10.67 7.14
N GLY A 209 6.34 -11.52 6.70
CA GLY A 209 6.89 -12.61 7.51
C GLY A 209 5.82 -13.61 7.99
N GLY A 210 4.83 -13.90 7.14
CA GLY A 210 3.69 -14.76 7.47
C GLY A 210 2.59 -14.10 8.30
N PHE A 211 2.68 -12.78 8.54
CA PHE A 211 1.59 -11.99 9.12
C PHE A 211 1.04 -11.00 8.10
N ASP A 212 -0.18 -11.27 7.61
CA ASP A 212 -0.83 -10.46 6.57
C ASP A 212 -0.95 -8.98 6.95
N GLY A 213 -1.15 -8.65 8.23
CA GLY A 213 -1.23 -7.25 8.68
C GLY A 213 0.10 -6.48 8.62
N ALA A 214 1.22 -7.15 8.31
CA ALA A 214 2.51 -6.51 8.06
C ALA A 214 2.84 -6.42 6.56
N LYS A 215 2.07 -7.06 5.68
CA LYS A 215 2.24 -6.98 4.24
C LYS A 215 2.10 -5.55 3.76
N CYS A 216 3.01 -5.13 2.89
CA CYS A 216 2.89 -3.85 2.22
C CYS A 216 3.69 -3.81 0.94
N VAL A 217 3.21 -3.02 -0.02
CA VAL A 217 3.87 -2.82 -1.30
C VAL A 217 3.77 -1.37 -1.72
N LEU A 218 4.87 -0.85 -2.24
CA LEU A 218 4.95 0.35 -3.04
C LEU A 218 5.30 -0.08 -4.46
N LEU A 219 4.52 0.32 -5.45
CA LEU A 219 4.81 0.06 -6.86
C LEU A 219 4.45 1.28 -7.70
N ALA A 220 5.42 1.78 -8.47
CA ALA A 220 5.25 2.95 -9.31
C ALA A 220 6.04 2.85 -10.62
N GLU A 221 5.60 3.62 -11.60
CA GLU A 221 6.33 3.87 -12.85
C GLU A 221 6.68 5.36 -12.99
N GLU A 222 7.78 5.65 -13.66
CA GLU A 222 8.18 7.02 -13.98
C GLU A 222 7.54 7.45 -15.32
N ARG A 223 6.40 8.17 -15.25
CA ARG A 223 5.71 8.65 -16.47
C ARG A 223 6.29 9.97 -17.00
N GLU A 224 6.90 10.77 -16.12
CA GLU A 224 7.62 11.99 -16.48
C GLU A 224 8.94 12.07 -15.68
N PRO A 225 9.96 12.79 -16.17
CA PRO A 225 11.25 12.87 -15.48
C PRO A 225 11.12 13.30 -14.01
N GLY A 226 11.45 12.39 -13.09
CA GLY A 226 11.37 12.59 -11.65
C GLY A 226 9.96 12.62 -11.06
N ARG A 227 8.93 12.21 -11.81
CA ARG A 227 7.54 12.10 -11.37
C ARG A 227 7.05 10.67 -11.49
N PHE A 228 6.65 10.12 -10.34
CA PHE A 228 6.24 8.74 -10.20
C PHE A 228 4.73 8.65 -10.02
N TYR A 229 4.15 7.64 -10.65
CA TYR A 229 2.72 7.35 -10.63
C TYR A 229 2.56 5.90 -10.26
N GLY A 230 1.70 5.61 -9.29
CA GLY A 230 1.59 4.27 -8.77
C GLY A 230 0.70 4.20 -7.54
N PHE A 231 0.95 3.18 -6.75
CA PHE A 231 0.18 2.92 -5.57
C PHE A 231 1.05 2.42 -4.42
N TRP A 232 0.55 2.69 -3.22
CA TRP A 232 0.90 1.98 -2.02
C TRP A 232 -0.26 1.06 -1.67
N SER A 233 -0.01 -0.18 -1.27
CA SER A 233 -1.05 -1.07 -0.76
C SER A 233 -0.62 -1.83 0.50
N TYR A 234 -1.58 -2.05 1.40
CA TYR A 234 -1.49 -3.00 2.53
C TYR A 234 -2.31 -4.27 2.29
N ASP A 235 -2.99 -4.38 1.15
CA ASP A 235 -3.84 -5.52 0.78
C ASP A 235 -2.96 -6.77 0.54
N PRO A 236 -3.13 -7.85 1.32
CA PRO A 236 -2.36 -9.08 1.17
C PRO A 236 -2.38 -9.64 -0.24
N ASP A 237 -3.55 -9.67 -0.90
CA ASP A 237 -3.72 -10.22 -2.24
C ASP A 237 -2.93 -9.42 -3.29
N THR A 238 -2.83 -8.10 -3.12
CA THR A 238 -2.07 -7.23 -4.01
C THR A 238 -0.57 -7.34 -3.75
N VAL A 239 -0.14 -7.47 -2.50
CA VAL A 239 1.26 -7.72 -2.14
C VAL A 239 1.73 -9.05 -2.72
N ASP A 240 0.98 -10.12 -2.47
CA ASP A 240 1.29 -11.46 -2.95
C ASP A 240 1.35 -11.49 -4.48
N ARG A 241 0.40 -10.86 -5.17
CA ARG A 241 0.43 -10.74 -6.64
C ARG A 241 1.70 -10.08 -7.17
N VAL A 242 2.21 -9.05 -6.50
CA VAL A 242 3.45 -8.37 -6.92
C VAL A 242 4.65 -9.26 -6.67
N ILE A 243 4.74 -9.89 -5.49
CA ILE A 243 5.85 -10.79 -5.14
C ILE A 243 5.86 -12.01 -6.07
N ASP A 244 4.72 -12.68 -6.26
CA ASP A 244 4.58 -13.81 -7.18
C ASP A 244 5.03 -13.43 -8.59
N TYR A 245 4.64 -12.26 -9.10
CA TYR A 245 5.07 -11.80 -10.41
C TYR A 245 6.59 -11.60 -10.51
N LEU A 246 7.21 -11.02 -9.47
CA LEU A 246 8.65 -10.80 -9.42
C LEU A 246 9.42 -12.12 -9.37
N THR A 247 8.98 -13.03 -8.51
CA THR A 247 9.57 -14.36 -8.35
C THR A 247 9.42 -15.17 -9.63
N ASP A 248 8.21 -15.35 -10.15
CA ASP A 248 7.99 -16.15 -11.37
C ASP A 248 8.81 -15.67 -12.57
N ARG A 249 9.04 -14.35 -12.69
CA ARG A 249 9.66 -13.77 -13.88
C ARG A 249 11.17 -13.59 -13.78
N TYR A 250 11.68 -13.28 -12.59
CA TYR A 250 13.08 -12.88 -12.42
C TYR A 250 13.90 -13.91 -11.63
N TRP A 251 13.26 -14.83 -10.91
CA TRP A 251 13.93 -15.89 -10.15
C TRP A 251 14.61 -16.95 -11.03
N GLU A 252 14.07 -17.25 -12.22
CA GLU A 252 14.63 -18.29 -13.12
C GLU A 252 15.95 -17.88 -13.81
N SER A 253 16.56 -16.74 -13.47
CA SER A 253 17.89 -16.36 -14.00
C SER A 253 19.06 -17.11 -13.33
N GLU A 254 18.79 -17.95 -12.32
CA GLU A 254 19.79 -18.63 -11.48
C GLU A 254 20.21 -20.05 -11.90
N HIS A 255 19.95 -20.49 -13.14
CA HIS A 255 20.62 -21.69 -13.65
C HIS A 255 21.63 -21.38 -14.76
N PRO A 256 22.92 -21.11 -14.43
CA PRO A 256 23.97 -21.46 -15.35
C PRO A 256 23.94 -22.98 -15.45
N GLY A 257 23.33 -23.50 -16.53
CA GLY A 257 23.25 -24.93 -16.76
C GLY A 257 24.62 -25.59 -16.60
N GLU A 258 24.78 -26.35 -15.52
CA GLU A 258 25.73 -27.45 -15.46
C GLU A 258 25.36 -28.43 -16.59
N GLY A 259 26.26 -28.62 -17.55
CA GLY A 259 26.23 -29.79 -18.44
C GLY A 259 26.49 -29.51 -19.92
N ASP A 260 27.77 -29.39 -20.30
CA ASP A 260 28.36 -30.43 -21.17
C ASP A 260 29.88 -30.47 -20.96
N ALA A 261 30.28 -31.20 -19.92
CA ALA A 261 31.57 -31.85 -19.90
C ALA A 261 31.29 -33.36 -19.97
N THR A 262 31.13 -33.87 -21.19
CA THR A 262 31.24 -35.31 -21.44
C THR A 262 32.15 -35.62 -22.62
N VAL A 263 33.38 -36.03 -22.27
CA VAL A 263 34.34 -36.93 -22.95
C VAL A 263 35.01 -36.44 -24.24
#